data_AF-A0A1S2VPP0-F1
#
_entry.id   AF-A0A1S2VPP0-F1
#
_cell.length_a   1.000
_cell.length_b   1.000
_cell.length_c   1.000
_cell.angle_alpha   90.00
_cell.angle_beta   90.00
_cell.angle_gamma   90.00
#
_symmetry.space_group_name_H-M   'P 1'
#
loop_
_entity.id
_entity.type
_entity.pdbx_description
1 polymer ?
#
loop_
_entity_poly.entity_id
_entity_poly.type
_entity_poly.pdbx_seq_one_letter_code
_entity_poly.pdbx_strand_id
1 'polypeptide(L)'
;MRTQVHKREINPSAQQTLHTRLFVILLICLGLSPALFAQTSPQTFTYTGDVQTFTVPAGVTTLSVVANGAQGEGVQNSQLSIPIPTFYPGGKGGRVAATLTVTPGQNLSLYVGGIPFNGGGNGSFSKGGGATDIRIGGSDLSNRVLVAGGGGGAGNVREGGVGGGLIGGVGGGYNDSGGGGGGGTQSAGGKGGDSDGGVTQPEDGKLGLGGKGNSSGGGSGGGGYYGGGGGQYYYQGGGEFNASSGGGGSSYPDPANLPLNGVTSVVHEQGVNEGTGSITLSWVAAPPSATVCISGATGDCSVANGTYVETTSFPTLPIPETIKRALQNTTTGVYMVYGSLGNLSAWIIRDTENEYFYQDGEDVNTIPESNWNTLDCNSDITVTTGACQAPGIDCGQPQLARATSMTVSSPLGPNNCSVTLKGTGYGTGYTFTGPGGYVFSAVYRQVGSYAINGLNVTQPGTYTLKVTYSDACGQSTSDTMTYLVTGSACR
;
A
#
# COMPACT_ATOMS: atom_id res chain seq x y z
N MET A 1 -43.28 82.35 7.38
CA MET A 1 -42.06 81.69 7.86
C MET A 1 -42.25 80.19 7.68
N ARG A 2 -41.55 79.59 6.70
CA ARG A 2 -41.64 78.16 6.36
C ARG A 2 -40.57 77.39 7.13
N THR A 3 -41.01 76.39 7.91
CA THR A 3 -40.19 75.51 8.74
C THR A 3 -39.39 74.55 7.85
N GLN A 4 -38.07 74.56 7.99
CA GLN A 4 -37.15 73.68 7.27
C GLN A 4 -37.11 72.28 7.91
N VAL A 5 -37.28 71.26 7.08
CA VAL A 5 -37.05 69.85 7.41
C VAL A 5 -35.56 69.55 7.16
N HIS A 6 -34.83 69.11 8.18
CA HIS A 6 -33.50 68.53 8.02
C HIS A 6 -33.58 67.04 8.32
N LYS A 7 -33.54 66.22 7.26
CA LYS A 7 -33.32 64.77 7.37
C LYS A 7 -31.89 64.56 7.87
N ARG A 8 -31.73 63.89 9.02
CA ARG A 8 -30.44 63.35 9.46
C ARG A 8 -30.21 62.05 8.68
N GLU A 9 -29.28 62.08 7.73
CA GLU A 9 -28.79 60.88 7.06
C GLU A 9 -28.00 60.02 8.06
N ILE A 10 -28.41 58.77 8.22
CA ILE A 10 -27.69 57.76 9.01
C ILE A 10 -26.58 57.18 8.12
N ASN A 11 -25.35 57.26 8.60
CA ASN A 11 -24.15 56.81 7.92
C ASN A 11 -24.19 55.27 7.69
N PRO A 12 -24.13 54.76 6.44
CA PRO A 12 -24.33 53.34 6.10
C PRO A 12 -23.17 52.42 6.48
N SER A 13 -22.11 52.95 7.10
CA SER A 13 -20.90 52.20 7.45
C SER A 13 -20.98 51.41 8.77
N ALA A 14 -22.04 51.57 9.56
CA ALA A 14 -22.19 50.86 10.84
C ALA A 14 -23.05 49.58 10.77
N GLN A 15 -23.76 49.34 9.66
CA GLN A 15 -24.71 48.22 9.52
C GLN A 15 -24.18 47.02 8.72
N GLN A 16 -23.06 47.20 8.01
CA GLN A 16 -22.39 46.13 7.26
C GLN A 16 -21.36 45.35 8.08
N THR A 17 -20.91 45.86 9.22
CA THR A 17 -19.87 45.20 10.04
C THR A 17 -20.44 44.17 11.03
N LEU A 18 -21.75 44.20 11.29
CA LEU A 18 -22.40 43.34 12.28
C LEU A 18 -23.01 42.06 11.68
N HIS A 19 -23.38 42.06 10.39
CA HIS A 19 -23.90 40.86 9.70
C HIS A 19 -22.80 39.92 9.18
N THR A 20 -21.59 40.44 8.93
CA THR A 20 -20.45 39.63 8.46
C THR A 20 -19.78 38.87 9.61
N ARG A 21 -19.97 39.28 10.87
CA ARG A 21 -19.42 38.57 12.04
C ARG A 21 -20.36 37.51 12.61
N LEU A 22 -21.65 37.56 12.31
CA LEU A 22 -22.62 36.56 12.78
C LEU A 22 -22.71 35.32 11.84
N PHE A 23 -22.37 35.49 10.55
CA PHE A 23 -22.34 34.38 9.58
C PHE A 23 -21.05 33.55 9.61
N VAL A 24 -19.94 34.11 10.10
CA VAL A 24 -18.65 33.39 10.20
C VAL A 24 -18.56 32.55 11.49
N ILE A 25 -19.34 32.87 12.52
CA ILE A 25 -19.34 32.12 13.79
C ILE A 25 -20.33 30.93 13.76
N LEU A 26 -21.38 30.97 12.93
CA LEU A 26 -22.36 29.86 12.84
C LEU A 26 -21.89 28.69 11.94
N LEU A 27 -20.85 28.88 11.12
CA LEU A 27 -20.26 27.81 10.30
C LEU A 27 -19.20 26.96 11.02
N ILE A 28 -18.86 27.29 12.28
CA ILE A 28 -17.86 26.56 13.08
C ILE A 28 -18.53 25.54 14.05
N CYS A 29 -19.87 25.55 14.18
CA CYS A 29 -20.60 24.66 15.09
C CYS A 29 -21.49 23.59 14.42
N LEU A 30 -21.37 23.38 13.11
CA LEU A 30 -21.88 22.16 12.46
C LEU A 30 -20.68 21.26 12.18
N GLY A 31 -20.63 20.12 12.88
CA GLY A 31 -19.51 19.18 12.88
C GLY A 31 -19.14 18.63 11.50
N LEU A 32 -18.38 19.40 10.73
CA LEU A 32 -17.42 18.82 9.81
C LEU A 32 -16.25 18.36 10.66
N SER A 33 -16.23 17.07 10.97
CA SER A 33 -14.97 16.36 11.18
C SER A 33 -14.02 16.84 10.06
N PRO A 34 -12.80 17.34 10.36
CA PRO A 34 -11.84 17.57 9.30
C PRO A 34 -11.64 16.22 8.63
N ALA A 35 -12.12 16.07 7.41
CA ALA A 35 -11.78 14.92 6.59
C ALA A 35 -10.24 14.87 6.59
N LEU A 36 -9.67 13.77 7.08
CA LEU A 36 -8.25 13.49 6.92
C LEU A 36 -7.91 13.82 5.47
N PHE A 37 -7.12 14.86 5.24
CA PHE A 37 -6.51 15.06 3.94
C PHE A 37 -5.48 13.95 3.81
N ALA A 38 -5.94 12.83 3.28
CA ALA A 38 -5.13 11.79 2.70
C ALA A 38 -4.11 12.44 1.76
N GLN A 39 -2.85 12.55 2.21
CA GLN A 39 -1.79 13.09 1.36
C GLN A 39 -1.58 12.13 0.19
N THR A 40 -1.96 12.55 -1.00
CA THR A 40 -1.63 11.83 -2.23
C THR A 40 -0.16 12.05 -2.53
N SER A 41 0.65 11.00 -2.49
CA SER A 41 2.06 11.05 -2.88
C SER A 41 2.21 10.55 -4.31
N PRO A 42 2.36 11.43 -5.33
CA PRO A 42 2.65 10.99 -6.68
C PRO A 42 4.14 10.67 -6.85
N GLN A 43 4.44 9.55 -7.51
CA GLN A 43 5.78 9.19 -8.00
C GLN A 43 5.71 8.94 -9.51
N THR A 44 6.58 9.63 -10.26
CA THR A 44 6.65 9.52 -11.72
C THR A 44 7.94 8.81 -12.15
N PHE A 45 7.78 7.82 -13.01
CA PHE A 45 8.83 7.05 -13.65
C PHE A 45 8.90 7.44 -15.13
N THR A 46 10.08 7.86 -15.57
CA THR A 46 10.37 8.21 -16.97
C THR A 46 11.19 7.11 -17.63
N TYR A 47 11.32 7.14 -18.95
CA TYR A 47 12.07 6.15 -19.69
C TYR A 47 13.55 6.12 -19.31
N THR A 48 14.06 4.94 -18.97
CA THR A 48 15.48 4.69 -18.62
C THR A 48 16.19 3.76 -19.60
N GLY A 49 15.46 3.13 -20.54
CA GLY A 49 15.99 2.07 -21.40
C GLY A 49 15.97 0.67 -20.79
N ASP A 50 15.54 0.52 -19.53
CA ASP A 50 15.45 -0.76 -18.83
C ASP A 50 14.21 -0.80 -17.91
N VAL A 51 13.89 -1.97 -17.38
CA VAL A 51 12.83 -2.17 -16.40
C VAL A 51 13.13 -1.40 -15.11
N GLN A 52 12.10 -0.74 -14.58
CA GLN A 52 12.14 -0.11 -13.26
C GLN A 52 11.22 -0.88 -12.31
N THR A 53 11.44 -0.73 -11.00
CA THR A 53 10.63 -1.41 -9.99
C THR A 53 10.02 -0.42 -9.02
N PHE A 54 8.83 -0.76 -8.51
CA PHE A 54 8.17 -0.04 -7.43
C PHE A 54 7.66 -1.03 -6.40
N THR A 55 8.03 -0.83 -5.14
CA THR A 55 7.48 -1.57 -4.01
C THR A 55 6.35 -0.78 -3.40
N VAL A 56 5.16 -1.38 -3.36
CA VAL A 56 3.96 -0.76 -2.80
C VAL A 56 4.20 -0.44 -1.31
N PRO A 57 4.02 0.82 -0.87
CA PRO A 57 4.25 1.20 0.52
C PRO A 57 3.35 0.44 1.51
N ALA A 58 3.77 0.41 2.77
CA ALA A 58 2.99 -0.20 3.83
C ALA A 58 1.60 0.45 3.94
N GLY A 59 0.55 -0.34 4.19
CA GLY A 59 -0.82 0.15 4.32
C GLY A 59 -1.50 0.59 3.01
N VAL A 60 -0.80 0.58 1.87
CA VAL A 60 -1.38 0.94 0.57
C VAL A 60 -1.98 -0.30 -0.11
N THR A 61 -3.27 -0.24 -0.41
CA THR A 61 -4.01 -1.31 -1.10
C THR A 61 -4.54 -0.89 -2.48
N THR A 62 -4.38 0.38 -2.85
CA THR A 62 -4.83 0.92 -4.14
C THR A 62 -3.85 1.98 -4.64
N LEU A 63 -3.55 1.94 -5.95
CA LEU A 63 -2.81 2.98 -6.65
C LEU A 63 -3.70 3.64 -7.72
N SER A 64 -3.67 4.96 -7.81
CA SER A 64 -4.08 5.68 -9.01
C SER A 64 -2.91 5.71 -9.98
N VAL A 65 -3.12 5.22 -11.20
CA VAL A 65 -2.10 5.04 -12.22
C VAL A 65 -2.42 5.92 -13.41
N VAL A 66 -1.42 6.63 -13.91
CA VAL A 66 -1.43 7.27 -15.23
C VAL A 66 -0.22 6.78 -16.01
N ALA A 67 -0.47 6.02 -17.07
CA ALA A 67 0.58 5.51 -17.96
C ALA A 67 0.45 6.14 -19.35
N ASN A 68 1.57 6.59 -19.90
CA ASN A 68 1.65 7.18 -21.24
C ASN A 68 2.60 6.32 -22.10
N GLY A 69 2.14 5.84 -23.26
CA GLY A 69 2.98 5.19 -24.26
C GLY A 69 3.90 6.19 -24.96
N ALA A 70 4.98 5.71 -25.58
CA ALA A 70 5.91 6.59 -26.30
C ALA A 70 5.38 6.98 -27.68
N GLN A 71 5.76 8.17 -28.13
CA GLN A 71 5.63 8.60 -29.52
C GLN A 71 6.59 7.79 -30.42
N GLY A 72 6.17 7.54 -31.66
CA GLY A 72 7.05 7.00 -32.70
C GLY A 72 8.09 7.99 -33.20
N GLU A 73 9.11 7.49 -33.88
CA GLU A 73 10.14 8.32 -34.49
C GLU A 73 9.56 9.12 -35.66
N GLY A 74 9.82 10.43 -35.68
CA GLY A 74 9.55 11.28 -36.82
C GLY A 74 10.70 11.26 -37.83
N VAL A 75 10.46 11.77 -39.03
CA VAL A 75 11.43 11.78 -40.12
C VAL A 75 11.72 13.21 -40.55
N GLN A 76 13.00 13.58 -40.62
CA GLN A 76 13.47 14.86 -41.17
C GLN A 76 13.82 14.71 -42.66
N ASN A 77 13.54 15.73 -43.47
CA ASN A 77 13.69 15.63 -44.93
C ASN A 77 15.16 15.50 -45.41
N SER A 78 16.14 15.86 -44.59
CA SER A 78 17.56 15.88 -44.97
C SER A 78 18.14 14.49 -45.26
N GLN A 79 17.41 13.43 -44.91
CA GLN A 79 17.74 12.05 -45.22
C GLN A 79 17.27 11.60 -46.62
N LEU A 80 16.48 12.41 -47.35
CA LEU A 80 15.76 11.95 -48.55
C LEU A 80 15.88 12.82 -49.81
N SER A 81 16.46 14.02 -49.77
CA SER A 81 16.65 14.88 -50.96
C SER A 81 15.36 15.17 -51.76
N ILE A 82 14.19 15.29 -51.11
CA ILE A 82 12.88 15.55 -51.75
C ILE A 82 12.26 16.86 -51.21
N PRO A 83 11.67 17.73 -52.05
CA PRO A 83 11.10 19.00 -51.63
C PRO A 83 9.63 18.87 -51.16
N ILE A 84 9.40 18.38 -49.93
CA ILE A 84 8.09 18.40 -49.23
C ILE A 84 8.34 18.75 -47.71
N PRO A 85 7.33 18.95 -46.81
CA PRO A 85 7.52 19.69 -45.55
C PRO A 85 8.66 19.16 -44.70
N THR A 86 9.26 20.06 -43.93
CA THR A 86 10.58 19.87 -43.31
C THR A 86 10.65 18.73 -42.28
N PHE A 87 9.51 18.25 -41.75
CA PHE A 87 9.43 17.19 -40.76
C PHE A 87 8.03 16.55 -40.72
N TYR A 88 7.97 15.21 -40.64
CA TYR A 88 6.76 14.47 -40.31
C TYR A 88 6.91 13.79 -38.94
N PRO A 89 6.05 14.08 -37.96
CA PRO A 89 6.13 13.46 -36.65
C PRO A 89 5.68 12.00 -36.68
N GLY A 90 6.30 11.16 -35.85
CA GLY A 90 5.73 9.87 -35.51
C GLY A 90 4.43 10.06 -34.72
N GLY A 91 3.58 9.04 -34.75
CA GLY A 91 2.33 9.02 -34.03
C GLY A 91 2.56 9.16 -32.54
N LYS A 92 1.75 10.00 -31.89
CA LYS A 92 1.77 10.20 -30.44
C LYS A 92 1.37 8.92 -29.71
N GLY A 93 1.94 8.70 -28.52
CA GLY A 93 1.54 7.59 -27.66
C GLY A 93 0.17 7.84 -27.01
N GLY A 94 -0.50 6.75 -26.62
CA GLY A 94 -1.75 6.79 -25.88
C GLY A 94 -1.55 6.94 -24.38
N ARG A 95 -2.64 7.21 -23.67
CA ARG A 95 -2.68 7.29 -22.21
C ARG A 95 -3.73 6.32 -21.65
N VAL A 96 -3.37 5.68 -20.54
CA VAL A 96 -4.30 4.93 -19.70
C VAL A 96 -4.27 5.51 -18.30
N ALA A 97 -5.43 5.90 -17.79
CA ALA A 97 -5.63 6.19 -16.38
C ALA A 97 -6.49 5.10 -15.75
N ALA A 98 -6.11 4.60 -14.58
CA ALA A 98 -6.86 3.54 -13.90
C ALA A 98 -6.59 3.54 -12.39
N THR A 99 -7.43 2.84 -11.64
CA THR A 99 -7.16 2.43 -10.26
C THR A 99 -6.69 0.98 -10.25
N LEU A 100 -5.53 0.71 -9.67
CA LEU A 100 -4.94 -0.63 -9.55
C LEU A 100 -5.01 -1.08 -8.09
N THR A 101 -5.69 -2.20 -7.82
CA THR A 101 -5.61 -2.87 -6.51
C THR A 101 -4.24 -3.52 -6.34
N VAL A 102 -3.65 -3.32 -5.16
CA VAL A 102 -2.32 -3.82 -4.80
C VAL A 102 -2.31 -4.36 -3.37
N THR A 103 -1.26 -5.09 -3.03
CA THR A 103 -0.97 -5.52 -1.65
C THR A 103 0.20 -4.73 -1.08
N PRO A 104 0.18 -4.32 0.20
CA PRO A 104 1.35 -3.72 0.84
C PRO A 104 2.61 -4.58 0.68
N GLY A 105 3.73 -3.96 0.28
CA GLY A 105 5.00 -4.64 0.00
C GLY A 105 5.09 -5.37 -1.34
N GLN A 106 4.03 -5.35 -2.17
CA GLN A 106 4.04 -5.95 -3.50
C GLN A 106 5.01 -5.21 -4.43
N ASN A 107 5.80 -5.97 -5.21
CA ASN A 107 6.66 -5.42 -6.25
C ASN A 107 5.94 -5.34 -7.59
N LEU A 108 5.99 -4.17 -8.21
CA LEU A 108 5.53 -3.89 -9.57
C LEU A 108 6.74 -3.72 -10.49
N SER A 109 6.72 -4.37 -11.64
CA SER A 109 7.69 -4.12 -12.71
C SER A 109 7.11 -3.10 -13.69
N LEU A 110 7.87 -2.03 -13.92
CA LEU A 110 7.48 -0.85 -14.67
C LEU A 110 8.29 -0.79 -15.97
N TYR A 111 7.63 -0.99 -17.10
CA TYR A 111 8.23 -0.89 -18.42
C TYR A 111 7.75 0.40 -19.07
N VAL A 112 8.62 1.41 -19.12
CA VAL A 112 8.28 2.71 -19.70
C VAL A 112 8.66 2.74 -21.17
N GLY A 113 7.76 3.16 -22.06
CA GLY A 113 7.97 3.14 -23.50
C GLY A 113 9.12 4.05 -23.97
N GLY A 114 9.88 3.56 -24.95
CA GLY A 114 10.94 4.31 -25.64
C GLY A 114 11.04 3.89 -27.11
N ILE A 115 12.06 4.35 -27.84
CA ILE A 115 12.20 4.14 -29.31
C ILE A 115 13.49 3.36 -29.65
N PRO A 116 13.42 2.10 -30.13
CA PRO A 116 12.34 1.14 -29.90
C PRO A 116 12.63 0.39 -28.60
N PHE A 117 11.83 0.64 -27.57
CA PHE A 117 11.86 -0.15 -26.34
C PHE A 117 10.46 -0.65 -26.02
N ASN A 118 10.35 -1.75 -25.29
CA ASN A 118 9.07 -2.34 -24.89
C ASN A 118 8.05 -2.48 -26.05
N GLY A 119 8.54 -3.02 -27.18
CA GLY A 119 7.66 -3.44 -28.27
C GLY A 119 7.47 -2.46 -29.42
N GLY A 120 8.16 -1.32 -29.47
CA GLY A 120 8.18 -0.49 -30.68
C GLY A 120 8.79 -1.24 -31.87
N GLY A 121 8.20 -1.12 -33.07
CA GLY A 121 8.74 -1.75 -34.28
C GLY A 121 10.11 -1.16 -34.65
N ASN A 122 11.07 -2.02 -34.95
CA ASN A 122 12.47 -1.65 -35.23
C ASN A 122 12.82 -1.76 -36.71
N GLY A 123 12.14 -0.97 -37.55
CA GLY A 123 12.47 -0.82 -38.97
C GLY A 123 13.63 0.15 -39.20
N SER A 124 14.24 0.07 -40.38
CA SER A 124 15.44 0.84 -40.74
C SER A 124 15.19 2.32 -41.03
N PHE A 125 13.95 2.72 -41.30
CA PHE A 125 13.60 4.08 -41.69
C PHE A 125 13.17 4.94 -40.51
N SER A 126 12.03 4.60 -39.90
CA SER A 126 11.60 5.16 -38.62
C SER A 126 11.08 4.06 -37.71
N LYS A 127 11.35 4.21 -36.42
CA LYS A 127 10.98 3.25 -35.38
C LYS A 127 9.64 3.60 -34.75
N GLY A 128 8.92 2.58 -34.31
CA GLY A 128 7.71 2.75 -33.53
C GLY A 128 8.01 3.09 -32.07
N GLY A 129 7.11 3.84 -31.45
CA GLY A 129 7.12 4.12 -30.03
C GLY A 129 6.75 2.89 -29.22
N GLY A 130 7.47 2.67 -28.12
CA GLY A 130 7.23 1.62 -27.15
C GLY A 130 5.92 1.76 -26.39
N ALA A 131 5.34 0.63 -26.01
CA ALA A 131 4.27 0.63 -25.02
C ALA A 131 4.82 1.01 -23.64
N THR A 132 3.95 1.51 -22.77
CA THR A 132 4.22 1.63 -21.34
C THR A 132 3.33 0.66 -20.58
N ASP A 133 3.89 -0.25 -19.80
CA ASP A 133 3.11 -1.27 -19.10
C ASP A 133 3.59 -1.54 -17.66
N ILE A 134 2.64 -2.02 -16.86
CA ILE A 134 2.88 -2.52 -15.50
C ILE A 134 2.69 -4.04 -15.52
N ARG A 135 3.62 -4.77 -14.89
CA ARG A 135 3.55 -6.22 -14.71
C ARG A 135 3.57 -6.62 -13.25
N ILE A 136 2.80 -7.66 -12.93
CA ILE A 136 2.69 -8.25 -11.60
C ILE A 136 2.93 -9.76 -11.70
N GLY A 137 3.75 -10.30 -10.79
CA GLY A 137 4.00 -11.74 -10.69
C GLY A 137 4.95 -12.30 -11.74
N GLY A 138 5.70 -11.47 -12.46
CA GLY A 138 6.69 -11.88 -13.45
C GLY A 138 6.97 -10.80 -14.50
N SER A 139 7.89 -11.10 -15.42
CA SER A 139 8.32 -10.21 -16.50
C SER A 139 7.73 -10.57 -17.88
N ASP A 140 6.87 -11.58 -17.99
CA ASP A 140 6.36 -12.04 -19.29
C ASP A 140 5.22 -11.14 -19.78
N LEU A 141 4.92 -11.19 -21.09
CA LEU A 141 3.82 -10.42 -21.67
C LEU A 141 2.45 -10.79 -21.05
N SER A 142 2.30 -12.02 -20.56
CA SER A 142 1.12 -12.49 -19.82
C SER A 142 0.97 -11.89 -18.43
N ASN A 143 2.02 -11.28 -17.87
CA ASN A 143 1.97 -10.60 -16.57
C ASN A 143 1.51 -9.14 -16.65
N ARG A 144 1.26 -8.62 -17.87
CA ARG A 144 0.80 -7.24 -18.07
C ARG A 144 -0.59 -7.05 -17.49
N VAL A 145 -0.71 -6.12 -16.54
CA VAL A 145 -1.98 -5.75 -15.93
C VAL A 145 -2.55 -4.43 -16.48
N LEU A 146 -1.69 -3.60 -17.08
CA LEU A 146 -2.07 -2.33 -17.69
C LEU A 146 -1.07 -1.99 -18.80
N VAL A 147 -1.53 -1.55 -19.97
CA VAL A 147 -0.70 -1.17 -21.12
C VAL A 147 -1.22 0.12 -21.74
N ALA A 148 -0.38 1.15 -21.85
CA ALA A 148 -0.60 2.31 -22.69
C ALA A 148 0.16 2.13 -24.01
N GLY A 149 -0.57 2.12 -25.14
CA GLY A 149 0.00 1.87 -26.46
C GLY A 149 0.90 2.99 -26.97
N GLY A 150 2.03 2.66 -27.58
CA GLY A 150 2.91 3.58 -28.28
C GLY A 150 2.46 3.85 -29.71
N GLY A 151 2.85 5.01 -30.26
CA GLY A 151 2.50 5.40 -31.63
C GLY A 151 3.44 4.85 -32.69
N GLY A 152 2.99 4.81 -33.95
CA GLY A 152 3.78 4.35 -35.08
C GLY A 152 4.83 5.37 -35.52
N GLY A 153 5.91 4.91 -36.14
CA GLY A 153 6.92 5.73 -36.80
C GLY A 153 6.36 6.39 -38.06
N ALA A 154 6.85 7.59 -38.38
CA ALA A 154 6.42 8.36 -39.54
C ALA A 154 6.91 7.76 -40.86
N GLY A 155 6.11 7.94 -41.91
CA GLY A 155 6.59 7.89 -43.29
C GLY A 155 7.22 9.22 -43.68
N ASN A 156 7.61 9.37 -44.94
CA ASN A 156 8.17 10.62 -45.47
C ASN A 156 7.11 11.59 -46.03
N VAL A 157 5.84 11.20 -45.98
CA VAL A 157 4.70 11.99 -46.51
C VAL A 157 3.55 12.13 -45.53
N ARG A 158 3.52 11.36 -44.44
CA ARG A 158 2.45 11.38 -43.43
C ARG A 158 2.95 11.04 -42.03
N GLU A 159 2.12 11.38 -41.05
CA GLU A 159 2.35 11.09 -39.63
C GLU A 159 2.13 9.60 -39.33
N GLY A 160 2.76 9.13 -38.26
CA GLY A 160 2.50 7.79 -37.72
C GLY A 160 1.13 7.66 -37.07
N GLY A 161 0.60 6.44 -37.03
CA GLY A 161 -0.66 6.15 -36.36
C GLY A 161 -0.54 6.37 -34.85
N VAL A 162 -1.51 7.04 -34.26
CA VAL A 162 -1.51 7.31 -32.81
C VAL A 162 -1.64 6.01 -32.01
N GLY A 163 -0.85 5.87 -30.95
CA GLY A 163 -1.01 4.80 -29.98
C GLY A 163 -2.20 5.07 -29.06
N GLY A 164 -2.72 4.03 -28.41
CA GLY A 164 -3.76 4.19 -27.41
C GLY A 164 -5.10 3.57 -27.77
N GLY A 165 -6.08 3.71 -26.87
CA GLY A 165 -7.43 3.18 -27.06
C GLY A 165 -7.48 1.65 -27.16
N LEU A 166 -8.67 1.09 -27.37
CA LEU A 166 -8.82 -0.36 -27.58
C LEU A 166 -8.30 -0.80 -28.96
N ILE A 167 -8.20 0.14 -29.90
CA ILE A 167 -7.66 -0.03 -31.24
C ILE A 167 -6.71 1.14 -31.48
N GLY A 168 -5.46 0.88 -31.87
CA GLY A 168 -4.52 1.94 -32.23
C GLY A 168 -4.94 2.65 -33.53
N GLY A 169 -4.41 3.85 -33.76
CA GLY A 169 -4.61 4.59 -35.00
C GLY A 169 -3.89 3.94 -36.18
N VAL A 170 -4.50 4.00 -37.36
CA VAL A 170 -3.87 3.58 -38.62
C VAL A 170 -2.80 4.61 -39.01
N GLY A 171 -1.67 4.14 -39.54
CA GLY A 171 -0.63 5.00 -40.09
C GLY A 171 -1.07 5.67 -41.38
N GLY A 172 -0.55 6.86 -41.67
CA GLY A 172 -0.89 7.53 -42.93
C GLY A 172 -0.38 6.77 -44.16
N GLY A 173 -1.27 6.46 -45.09
CA GLY A 173 -0.96 5.83 -46.39
C GLY A 173 -0.82 6.84 -47.54
N TYR A 174 -0.10 6.46 -48.60
CA TYR A 174 0.02 7.26 -49.82
C TYR A 174 -0.90 6.68 -50.91
N ASN A 175 -2.02 7.38 -51.17
CA ASN A 175 -3.14 6.99 -52.06
C ASN A 175 -3.94 5.74 -51.61
N ASP A 176 -5.08 5.48 -52.25
CA ASP A 176 -6.02 4.39 -51.89
C ASP A 176 -5.44 2.97 -52.05
N SER A 177 -4.29 2.84 -52.72
CA SER A 177 -3.67 1.56 -53.08
C SER A 177 -2.47 1.20 -52.19
N GLY A 178 -2.01 2.11 -51.33
CA GLY A 178 -0.84 1.90 -50.49
C GLY A 178 -1.06 2.27 -49.03
N GLY A 179 -1.58 1.32 -48.27
CA GLY A 179 -1.98 1.50 -46.88
C GLY A 179 -0.80 1.79 -45.95
N GLY A 180 -0.97 2.75 -45.05
CA GLY A 180 -0.16 2.77 -43.83
C GLY A 180 -0.45 1.55 -42.98
N GLY A 181 0.43 1.26 -42.02
CA GLY A 181 0.23 0.13 -41.12
C GLY A 181 -1.07 0.27 -40.33
N GLY A 182 -1.83 -0.82 -40.22
CA GLY A 182 -3.03 -0.88 -39.39
C GLY A 182 -2.71 -0.70 -37.91
N GLY A 183 -3.68 -0.23 -37.13
CA GLY A 183 -3.56 -0.15 -35.67
C GLY A 183 -3.70 -1.53 -35.01
N GLY A 184 -2.99 -1.75 -33.90
CA GLY A 184 -3.19 -2.93 -33.06
C GLY A 184 -4.57 -2.93 -32.41
N THR A 185 -5.14 -4.10 -32.12
CA THR A 185 -6.46 -4.25 -31.48
C THR A 185 -6.34 -4.96 -30.13
N GLN A 186 -7.46 -5.34 -29.51
CA GLN A 186 -7.46 -6.18 -28.32
C GLN A 186 -7.20 -7.67 -28.59
N SER A 187 -7.20 -8.12 -29.85
CA SER A 187 -7.13 -9.56 -30.18
C SER A 187 -6.11 -9.90 -31.27
N ALA A 188 -5.62 -8.90 -32.00
CA ALA A 188 -4.65 -9.07 -33.07
C ALA A 188 -3.82 -7.81 -33.26
N GLY A 189 -2.60 -7.99 -33.78
CA GLY A 189 -1.78 -6.87 -34.22
C GLY A 189 -2.29 -6.25 -35.51
N GLY A 190 -1.88 -5.00 -35.73
CA GLY A 190 -2.23 -4.26 -36.93
C GLY A 190 -1.58 -4.86 -38.16
N LYS A 191 -2.31 -4.88 -39.28
CA LYS A 191 -1.78 -5.37 -40.55
C LYS A 191 -0.68 -4.48 -41.09
N GLY A 192 0.39 -5.06 -41.63
CA GLY A 192 1.36 -4.32 -42.43
C GLY A 192 0.70 -3.70 -43.67
N GLY A 193 1.27 -2.63 -44.21
CA GLY A 193 0.78 -2.02 -45.46
C GLY A 193 0.88 -2.97 -46.67
N ASP A 194 -0.10 -2.89 -47.57
CA ASP A 194 -0.19 -3.70 -48.79
C ASP A 194 0.85 -3.28 -49.84
N SER A 195 1.85 -4.12 -50.10
CA SER A 195 2.83 -3.86 -51.16
C SER A 195 2.28 -4.20 -52.55
N ASP A 196 2.17 -3.21 -53.45
CA ASP A 196 2.09 -3.47 -54.88
C ASP A 196 3.53 -3.60 -55.43
N GLY A 197 3.95 -4.80 -55.86
CA GLY A 197 5.19 -4.95 -56.64
C GLY A 197 6.50 -5.41 -55.98
N GLY A 198 6.49 -6.25 -54.94
CA GLY A 198 7.60 -7.22 -54.72
C GLY A 198 8.85 -6.80 -53.95
N VAL A 199 8.84 -5.67 -53.24
CA VAL A 199 9.82 -5.37 -52.17
C VAL A 199 9.39 -5.99 -50.83
N THR A 200 10.34 -6.23 -49.91
CA THR A 200 10.12 -6.85 -48.60
C THR A 200 8.85 -6.33 -47.91
N GLN A 201 7.88 -7.20 -47.66
CA GLN A 201 6.60 -6.76 -47.09
C GLN A 201 6.80 -6.21 -45.68
N PRO A 202 6.15 -5.08 -45.34
CA PRO A 202 6.10 -4.63 -43.95
C PRO A 202 5.43 -5.70 -43.08
N GLU A 203 5.87 -5.81 -41.84
CA GLU A 203 5.41 -6.86 -40.93
C GLU A 203 4.10 -6.44 -40.25
N ASP A 204 3.23 -7.43 -40.00
CA ASP A 204 2.11 -7.29 -39.08
C ASP A 204 2.64 -7.05 -37.65
N GLY A 205 1.91 -6.26 -36.88
CA GLY A 205 2.07 -6.22 -35.43
C GLY A 205 1.73 -7.57 -34.79
N LYS A 206 2.22 -7.79 -33.57
CA LYS A 206 2.00 -8.99 -32.76
C LYS A 206 1.68 -8.60 -31.33
N LEU A 207 1.36 -9.59 -30.50
CA LEU A 207 1.22 -9.37 -29.05
C LEU A 207 2.52 -8.75 -28.52
N GLY A 208 2.41 -7.58 -27.90
CA GLY A 208 3.52 -6.86 -27.31
C GLY A 208 4.54 -6.24 -28.27
N LEU A 209 4.36 -6.35 -29.59
CA LEU A 209 5.37 -5.91 -30.56
C LEU A 209 4.74 -5.26 -31.80
N GLY A 210 5.24 -4.09 -32.19
CA GLY A 210 4.91 -3.43 -33.45
C GLY A 210 5.64 -4.04 -34.64
N GLY A 211 4.99 -4.06 -35.79
CA GLY A 211 5.53 -4.56 -37.04
C GLY A 211 6.62 -3.64 -37.61
N LYS A 212 7.66 -4.21 -38.20
CA LYS A 212 8.69 -3.44 -38.90
C LYS A 212 8.11 -2.85 -40.19
N GLY A 213 8.38 -1.58 -40.43
CA GLY A 213 8.12 -0.97 -41.74
C GLY A 213 9.03 -1.54 -42.82
N ASN A 214 8.68 -1.32 -44.08
CA ASN A 214 9.49 -1.75 -45.22
C ASN A 214 10.91 -1.13 -45.14
N SER A 215 11.95 -1.94 -45.36
CA SER A 215 13.36 -1.52 -45.26
C SER A 215 13.74 -0.36 -46.18
N SER A 216 13.01 -0.14 -47.25
CA SER A 216 13.24 0.92 -48.25
C SER A 216 12.58 2.25 -47.89
N GLY A 217 11.86 2.34 -46.77
CA GLY A 217 11.35 3.63 -46.28
C GLY A 217 10.10 3.59 -45.40
N GLY A 218 9.51 2.43 -45.12
CA GLY A 218 8.26 2.37 -44.35
C GLY A 218 8.43 2.68 -42.86
N GLY A 219 7.50 3.44 -42.28
CA GLY A 219 7.49 3.68 -40.84
C GLY A 219 7.08 2.45 -40.04
N SER A 220 7.67 2.21 -38.87
CA SER A 220 7.38 0.99 -38.10
C SER A 220 6.18 1.15 -37.16
N GLY A 221 5.47 0.05 -36.88
CA GLY A 221 4.32 0.07 -35.98
C GLY A 221 4.70 0.32 -34.51
N GLY A 222 3.82 0.98 -33.77
CA GLY A 222 3.95 1.22 -32.33
C GLY A 222 3.69 -0.04 -31.49
N GLY A 223 4.34 -0.14 -30.34
CA GLY A 223 4.10 -1.21 -29.38
C GLY A 223 2.76 -1.04 -28.65
N GLY A 224 2.15 -2.13 -28.20
CA GLY A 224 0.89 -2.08 -27.46
C GLY A 224 0.61 -3.39 -26.75
N TYR A 225 -0.65 -3.60 -26.34
CA TYR A 225 -1.10 -4.93 -25.99
C TYR A 225 -0.97 -5.84 -27.21
N TYR A 226 -1.55 -5.41 -28.33
CA TYR A 226 -1.06 -5.78 -29.65
C TYR A 226 -0.48 -4.54 -30.34
N GLY A 227 0.67 -4.71 -31.00
CA GLY A 227 1.32 -3.62 -31.73
C GLY A 227 0.64 -3.30 -33.06
N GLY A 228 0.90 -2.11 -33.58
CA GLY A 228 0.49 -1.70 -34.93
C GLY A 228 1.35 -2.37 -36.01
N GLY A 229 0.88 -2.35 -37.24
CA GLY A 229 1.61 -2.86 -38.40
C GLY A 229 2.63 -1.86 -38.94
N GLY A 230 3.61 -2.36 -39.71
CA GLY A 230 4.56 -1.53 -40.44
C GLY A 230 3.92 -0.85 -41.65
N GLY A 231 4.40 0.34 -41.99
CA GLY A 231 4.07 1.06 -43.22
C GLY A 231 4.86 0.52 -44.41
N GLN A 232 4.28 0.66 -45.59
CA GLN A 232 4.88 0.22 -46.85
C GLN A 232 5.75 1.29 -47.52
N TYR A 233 6.46 0.85 -48.55
CA TYR A 233 7.19 1.68 -49.50
C TYR A 233 6.53 1.57 -50.89
N TYR A 234 6.31 2.69 -51.55
CA TYR A 234 5.79 2.73 -52.92
C TYR A 234 6.70 3.57 -53.83
N TYR A 235 7.07 3.00 -54.98
CA TYR A 235 7.91 3.65 -55.99
C TYR A 235 7.06 4.03 -57.21
N GLN A 236 6.95 5.32 -57.52
CA GLN A 236 6.08 5.81 -58.62
C GLN A 236 6.79 5.94 -59.98
N GLY A 237 8.08 5.59 -60.09
CA GLY A 237 8.89 6.02 -61.22
C GLY A 237 9.15 7.54 -61.20
N GLY A 238 10.15 8.01 -61.95
CA GLY A 238 10.49 9.44 -62.01
C GLY A 238 11.31 10.00 -60.82
N GLY A 239 11.69 9.16 -59.84
CA GLY A 239 12.56 9.56 -58.72
C GLY A 239 11.83 10.05 -57.47
N GLU A 240 10.50 10.02 -57.44
CA GLU A 240 9.70 10.32 -56.26
C GLU A 240 9.51 9.07 -55.38
N PHE A 241 9.80 9.22 -54.08
CA PHE A 241 9.74 8.14 -53.09
C PHE A 241 8.61 8.42 -52.11
N ASN A 242 7.67 7.49 -51.93
CA ASN A 242 6.57 7.65 -51.00
C ASN A 242 6.52 6.50 -50.00
N ALA A 243 6.86 6.81 -48.77
CA ALA A 243 6.86 5.94 -47.62
C ALA A 243 5.63 6.19 -46.77
N SER A 244 4.85 5.14 -46.55
CA SER A 244 3.71 5.15 -45.64
C SER A 244 4.17 4.94 -44.20
N SER A 245 3.36 5.41 -43.25
CA SER A 245 3.68 5.37 -41.84
C SER A 245 3.22 4.07 -41.18
N GLY A 246 3.80 3.75 -40.02
CA GLY A 246 3.36 2.62 -39.19
C GLY A 246 2.09 2.94 -38.39
N GLY A 247 1.32 1.93 -38.04
CA GLY A 247 0.15 2.05 -37.17
C GLY A 247 0.52 2.10 -35.69
N GLY A 248 -0.34 2.65 -34.84
CA GLY A 248 -0.17 2.68 -33.39
C GLY A 248 -0.56 1.36 -32.71
N GLY A 249 0.02 1.08 -31.54
CA GLY A 249 -0.36 -0.05 -30.72
C GLY A 249 -1.59 0.22 -29.86
N SER A 250 -2.35 -0.82 -29.54
CA SER A 250 -3.51 -0.74 -28.66
C SER A 250 -3.09 -0.60 -27.19
N SER A 251 -3.91 0.10 -26.41
CA SER A 251 -3.87 0.02 -24.96
C SER A 251 -4.62 -1.18 -24.44
N TYR A 252 -4.45 -1.47 -23.16
CA TYR A 252 -5.15 -2.49 -22.42
C TYR A 252 -5.29 -2.00 -20.98
N PRO A 253 -6.50 -2.07 -20.44
CA PRO A 253 -6.70 -3.05 -19.40
C PRO A 253 -7.94 -3.88 -19.70
N ASP A 254 -7.93 -5.11 -19.20
CA ASP A 254 -9.04 -6.05 -19.36
C ASP A 254 -9.96 -6.01 -18.15
N PRO A 255 -11.17 -5.47 -18.29
CA PRO A 255 -12.24 -5.67 -17.32
C PRO A 255 -13.05 -6.96 -17.54
N ALA A 256 -12.82 -7.76 -18.58
CA ALA A 256 -13.73 -8.82 -19.02
C ALA A 256 -13.17 -10.26 -19.04
N ASN A 257 -11.86 -10.50 -18.93
CA ASN A 257 -11.28 -11.84 -19.07
C ASN A 257 -10.29 -12.33 -18.00
N LEU A 258 -9.97 -11.60 -16.91
CA LEU A 258 -9.22 -12.21 -15.79
C LEU A 258 -9.57 -11.66 -14.39
N PRO A 259 -9.79 -12.52 -13.38
CA PRO A 259 -9.88 -12.16 -11.96
C PRO A 259 -8.52 -11.78 -11.34
N LEU A 260 -7.55 -11.34 -12.14
CA LEU A 260 -6.20 -10.99 -11.66
C LEU A 260 -6.08 -9.47 -11.46
N ASN A 261 -6.20 -9.06 -10.19
CA ASN A 261 -5.61 -7.84 -9.61
C ASN A 261 -6.38 -6.49 -9.72
N GLY A 262 -7.70 -6.49 -9.82
CA GLY A 262 -8.50 -5.33 -9.40
C GLY A 262 -8.20 -3.99 -10.10
N VAL A 263 -7.95 -4.00 -11.42
CA VAL A 263 -7.87 -2.76 -12.21
C VAL A 263 -9.29 -2.26 -12.49
N THR A 264 -9.59 -1.03 -12.10
CA THR A 264 -10.92 -0.41 -12.20
C THR A 264 -10.81 1.06 -12.66
N SER A 265 -11.94 1.71 -12.93
CA SER A 265 -12.00 3.14 -13.29
C SER A 265 -11.10 3.52 -14.47
N VAL A 266 -11.12 2.68 -15.50
CA VAL A 266 -10.22 2.76 -16.65
C VAL A 266 -10.68 3.85 -17.61
N VAL A 267 -9.77 4.72 -17.99
CA VAL A 267 -9.95 5.71 -19.06
C VAL A 267 -8.82 5.57 -20.08
N HIS A 268 -9.18 5.50 -21.35
CA HIS A 268 -8.26 5.47 -22.48
C HIS A 268 -8.30 6.76 -23.27
N GLU A 269 -7.13 7.26 -23.64
CA GLU A 269 -6.98 8.37 -24.57
C GLU A 269 -5.96 8.00 -25.64
N GLN A 270 -6.29 8.24 -26.91
CA GLN A 270 -5.38 8.01 -28.03
C GLN A 270 -4.55 9.26 -28.31
N GLY A 271 -3.27 9.06 -28.64
CA GLY A 271 -2.44 10.08 -29.27
C GLY A 271 -2.20 11.35 -28.45
N VAL A 272 -2.12 11.24 -27.13
CA VAL A 272 -1.96 12.40 -26.23
C VAL A 272 -0.53 12.65 -25.77
N ASN A 273 0.36 11.65 -25.84
CA ASN A 273 1.73 11.76 -25.33
C ASN A 273 2.77 11.95 -26.45
N GLU A 274 3.56 13.01 -26.34
CA GLU A 274 4.74 13.28 -27.16
C GLU A 274 6.01 12.82 -26.43
N GLY A 275 7.03 12.40 -27.19
CA GLY A 275 8.28 11.89 -26.64
C GLY A 275 8.14 10.50 -25.98
N THR A 276 9.01 10.22 -25.01
CA THR A 276 9.05 8.92 -24.33
C THR A 276 7.83 8.69 -23.43
N GLY A 277 7.59 7.44 -23.05
CA GLY A 277 6.52 7.12 -22.12
C GLY A 277 6.77 7.60 -20.69
N SER A 278 5.76 7.45 -19.84
CA SER A 278 5.87 7.68 -18.39
C SER A 278 4.84 6.88 -17.61
N ILE A 279 5.13 6.59 -16.34
CA ILE A 279 4.17 6.03 -15.38
C ILE A 279 4.13 6.94 -14.17
N THR A 280 2.96 7.47 -13.82
CA THR A 280 2.73 8.17 -12.56
C THR A 280 1.85 7.29 -11.67
N LEU A 281 2.38 6.91 -10.52
CA LEU A 281 1.68 6.22 -9.45
C LEU A 281 1.33 7.23 -8.37
N SER A 282 0.08 7.30 -7.95
CA SER A 282 -0.36 8.14 -6.84
C SER A 282 -1.13 7.28 -5.84
N TRP A 283 -0.84 7.43 -4.57
CA TRP A 283 -1.53 6.72 -3.51
C TRP A 283 -1.76 7.64 -2.33
N VAL A 284 -2.75 7.32 -1.52
CA VAL A 284 -2.88 7.90 -0.20
C VAL A 284 -1.81 7.24 0.67
N ALA A 285 -0.81 8.01 1.09
CA ALA A 285 0.13 7.50 2.07
C ALA A 285 -0.65 7.18 3.35
N ALA A 286 -0.53 5.95 3.85
CA ALA A 286 -0.92 5.67 5.22
C ALA A 286 -0.12 6.62 6.13
N PRO A 287 -0.71 7.19 7.19
CA PRO A 287 0.05 8.03 8.09
C PRO A 287 1.20 7.20 8.67
N PRO A 288 2.38 7.80 8.90
CA PRO A 288 3.50 7.06 9.45
C PRO A 288 3.09 6.41 10.76
N SER A 289 3.24 5.09 10.82
CA SER A 289 2.97 4.29 12.01
C SER A 289 4.26 4.08 12.78
N ALA A 290 4.24 4.35 14.08
CA ALA A 290 5.34 4.08 14.99
C ALA A 290 4.91 3.03 16.01
N THR A 291 5.78 2.06 16.27
CA THR A 291 5.66 1.24 17.47
C THR A 291 6.08 2.09 18.67
N VAL A 292 5.21 2.13 19.67
CA VAL A 292 5.43 2.87 20.91
C VAL A 292 5.34 1.87 22.06
N CYS A 293 6.37 1.88 22.89
CA CYS A 293 6.46 1.03 24.06
C CYS A 293 6.40 1.89 25.33
N ILE A 294 5.60 1.45 26.29
CA ILE A 294 5.35 2.09 27.57
C ILE A 294 5.72 1.08 28.67
N SER A 295 6.69 1.43 29.52
CA SER A 295 7.17 0.57 30.62
C SER A 295 7.17 1.30 31.95
N GLY A 296 7.19 0.56 33.07
CA GLY A 296 7.33 1.11 34.42
C GLY A 296 6.03 1.27 35.21
N ALA A 297 4.89 0.78 34.73
CA ALA A 297 3.66 0.76 35.53
C ALA A 297 3.63 -0.47 36.46
N THR A 298 3.53 -0.27 37.78
CA THR A 298 3.22 -1.33 38.75
C THR A 298 1.84 -1.06 39.38
N GLY A 299 0.97 -2.08 39.44
CA GLY A 299 -0.43 -1.98 39.91
C GLY A 299 -1.48 -2.28 38.82
N ASP A 300 -2.76 -1.97 39.06
CA ASP A 300 -3.93 -2.15 38.15
C ASP A 300 -3.86 -1.27 36.87
N CYS A 301 -2.73 -0.62 36.59
CA CYS A 301 -2.53 0.20 35.40
C CYS A 301 -2.28 -0.69 34.17
N SER A 302 -3.27 -0.85 33.29
CA SER A 302 -3.08 -1.52 31.99
C SER A 302 -2.41 -0.57 30.97
N VAL A 303 -1.09 -0.68 30.82
CA VAL A 303 -0.34 0.06 29.79
C VAL A 303 -0.47 -0.61 28.42
N ALA A 304 -0.98 0.14 27.43
CA ALA A 304 -1.18 -0.34 26.07
C ALA A 304 0.06 -0.12 25.20
N ASN A 305 0.94 -1.13 25.11
CA ASN A 305 1.93 -1.18 24.03
C ASN A 305 1.20 -1.35 22.69
N GLY A 306 1.66 -0.68 21.64
CA GLY A 306 0.96 -0.76 20.36
C GLY A 306 1.65 -0.06 19.20
N THR A 307 1.12 -0.32 18.02
CA THR A 307 1.40 0.48 16.82
C THR A 307 0.44 1.65 16.82
N TYR A 308 1.01 2.86 16.83
CA TYR A 308 0.25 4.09 16.80
C TYR A 308 0.46 4.79 15.46
N VAL A 309 -0.60 5.45 14.99
CA VAL A 309 -0.66 6.12 13.70
C VAL A 309 -0.72 7.62 13.93
N GLU A 310 0.04 8.42 13.18
CA GLU A 310 0.00 9.88 13.30
C GLU A 310 -1.41 10.44 13.03
N THR A 311 -1.86 11.34 13.91
CA THR A 311 -3.21 11.93 13.88
C THR A 311 -3.16 13.44 14.05
N THR A 312 -4.09 14.13 13.39
CA THR A 312 -4.26 15.60 13.43
C THR A 312 -5.55 16.05 14.10
N SER A 313 -6.43 15.11 14.49
CA SER A 313 -7.74 15.40 15.09
C SER A 313 -7.82 14.87 16.52
N PHE A 314 -8.11 15.76 17.48
CA PHE A 314 -8.33 15.43 18.88
C PHE A 314 -9.82 15.55 19.21
N PRO A 315 -10.47 14.50 19.76
CA PRO A 315 -11.91 14.49 19.89
C PRO A 315 -12.48 15.45 20.95
N THR A 316 -11.77 15.79 22.03
CA THR A 316 -12.30 16.69 23.09
C THR A 316 -11.21 17.29 24.00
N LEU A 317 -11.33 18.59 24.32
CA LEU A 317 -10.56 19.46 25.25
C LEU A 317 -9.35 20.25 24.68
N PRO A 318 -9.08 21.48 25.19
CA PRO A 318 -8.17 22.43 24.57
C PRO A 318 -6.72 22.04 24.84
N ILE A 319 -5.97 21.70 23.78
CA ILE A 319 -4.52 21.48 23.89
C ILE A 319 -3.82 22.75 23.35
N PRO A 320 -2.91 23.38 24.13
CA PRO A 320 -2.19 24.60 23.73
C PRO A 320 -1.35 24.47 22.45
N GLU A 321 -1.03 25.61 21.85
CA GLU A 321 -0.41 25.82 20.52
C GLU A 321 0.99 25.19 20.28
N THR A 322 1.56 24.50 21.26
CA THR A 322 2.92 23.96 21.23
C THR A 322 2.97 22.43 21.12
N ILE A 323 1.96 21.81 20.52
CA ILE A 323 2.01 20.40 20.13
C ILE A 323 2.92 20.26 18.92
N LYS A 324 3.86 19.32 19.00
CA LYS A 324 4.75 19.00 17.87
C LYS A 324 4.40 17.66 17.22
N ARG A 325 3.69 16.77 17.90
CA ARG A 325 3.31 15.45 17.38
C ARG A 325 2.15 14.82 18.14
N ALA A 326 1.29 14.08 17.43
CA ALA A 326 0.25 13.25 18.04
C ALA A 326 0.04 11.94 17.29
N LEU A 327 -0.24 10.89 18.06
CA LEU A 327 -0.39 9.52 17.59
C LEU A 327 -1.65 8.89 18.19
N GLN A 328 -2.31 7.98 17.48
CA GLN A 328 -3.46 7.21 17.96
C GLN A 328 -3.27 5.70 17.73
N ASN A 329 -3.54 4.90 18.74
CA ASN A 329 -3.72 3.46 18.61
C ASN A 329 -5.15 3.20 18.11
N THR A 330 -5.27 2.79 16.86
CA THR A 330 -6.57 2.57 16.20
C THR A 330 -7.33 1.37 16.74
N THR A 331 -6.68 0.48 17.49
CA THR A 331 -7.32 -0.73 18.05
C THR A 331 -8.00 -0.43 19.38
N THR A 332 -7.41 0.46 20.17
CA THR A 332 -7.85 0.75 21.54
C THR A 332 -8.35 2.18 21.73
N GLY A 333 -8.29 3.03 20.70
CA GLY A 333 -8.67 4.44 20.83
C GLY A 333 -7.68 5.31 21.61
N VAL A 334 -6.53 4.75 22.03
CA VAL A 334 -5.57 5.47 22.89
C VAL A 334 -4.79 6.52 22.10
N TYR A 335 -4.75 7.76 22.56
CA TYR A 335 -3.99 8.86 21.99
C TYR A 335 -2.70 9.12 22.78
N MET A 336 -1.62 9.40 22.07
CA MET A 336 -0.35 9.83 22.65
C MET A 336 0.08 11.17 22.04
N VAL A 337 0.32 12.17 22.88
CA VAL A 337 0.56 13.56 22.47
C VAL A 337 1.89 14.04 23.02
N TYR A 338 2.70 14.69 22.17
CA TYR A 338 3.94 15.35 22.56
C TYR A 338 3.81 16.86 22.45
N GLY A 339 4.00 17.54 23.59
CA GLY A 339 3.99 19.00 23.67
C GLY A 339 5.21 19.54 24.39
N SER A 340 5.53 20.81 24.14
CA SER A 340 6.56 21.54 24.88
C SER A 340 6.04 22.85 25.46
N LEU A 341 6.21 23.09 26.75
CA LEU A 341 5.87 24.35 27.43
C LEU A 341 7.17 24.97 27.96
N GLY A 342 7.70 25.98 27.24
CA GLY A 342 9.01 26.54 27.55
C GLY A 342 10.13 25.51 27.34
N ASN A 343 10.91 25.24 28.39
CA ASN A 343 12.02 24.26 28.36
C ASN A 343 11.58 22.82 28.67
N LEU A 344 10.32 22.61 29.01
CA LEU A 344 9.79 21.30 29.39
C LEU A 344 9.13 20.63 28.18
N SER A 345 9.42 19.35 27.96
CA SER A 345 8.79 18.53 26.93
C SER A 345 8.28 17.24 27.55
N ALA A 346 7.02 16.89 27.32
CA ALA A 346 6.37 15.73 27.94
C ALA A 346 5.47 14.97 26.95
N TRP A 347 5.32 13.68 27.20
CA TRP A 347 4.35 12.82 26.54
C TRP A 347 3.13 12.60 27.41
N ILE A 348 1.93 12.69 26.84
CA ILE A 348 0.65 12.46 27.53
C ILE A 348 -0.10 11.34 26.80
N ILE A 349 -0.63 10.37 27.56
CA ILE A 349 -1.44 9.26 27.03
C ILE A 349 -2.89 9.41 27.48
N ARG A 350 -3.85 9.20 26.58
CA ARG A 350 -5.29 9.38 26.80
C ARG A 350 -6.08 8.21 26.20
N ASP A 351 -7.19 7.79 26.80
CA ASP A 351 -8.15 6.86 26.19
C ASP A 351 -9.38 7.64 25.64
N THR A 352 -10.14 7.00 24.73
CA THR A 352 -11.42 7.46 24.18
C THR A 352 -12.58 7.42 25.16
N GLU A 353 -12.55 6.55 26.18
CA GLU A 353 -13.70 6.33 27.07
C GLU A 353 -13.53 6.95 28.48
N ASN A 354 -12.31 7.12 29.01
CA ASN A 354 -12.05 7.72 30.34
C ASN A 354 -10.67 8.44 30.47
N GLU A 355 -10.61 9.39 31.41
CA GLU A 355 -9.57 10.41 31.64
C GLU A 355 -8.17 9.90 32.10
N TYR A 356 -7.16 10.13 31.24
CA TYR A 356 -5.74 10.54 31.46
C TYR A 356 -4.72 9.73 32.32
N PHE A 357 -3.53 9.50 31.75
CA PHE A 357 -2.32 8.99 32.43
C PHE A 357 -1.16 10.03 32.39
N TYR A 358 -0.44 10.25 33.51
CA TYR A 358 0.65 11.24 33.71
C TYR A 358 2.05 10.60 33.88
N GLN A 359 3.13 11.39 33.73
CA GLN A 359 4.57 11.03 33.84
C GLN A 359 5.33 12.00 34.78
N ASP A 360 6.21 11.51 35.67
CA ASP A 360 7.02 12.35 36.60
C ASP A 360 8.46 12.65 36.12
N GLY A 361 9.04 13.75 36.64
CA GLY A 361 10.47 14.09 36.60
C GLY A 361 10.83 15.59 36.58
N GLU A 362 10.51 16.33 37.66
CA GLU A 362 10.84 17.74 38.01
C GLU A 362 9.85 18.88 37.62
N ASP A 363 9.21 19.42 38.67
CA ASP A 363 8.53 20.71 38.89
C ASP A 363 7.76 21.36 37.71
N VAL A 364 6.48 21.02 37.58
CA VAL A 364 5.50 21.84 36.85
C VAL A 364 4.42 22.36 37.79
N ASN A 365 4.72 23.46 38.48
CA ASN A 365 3.83 24.12 39.45
C ASN A 365 2.72 24.96 38.79
N THR A 366 1.92 24.40 37.88
CA THR A 366 0.46 24.67 37.73
C THR A 366 -0.10 24.14 36.40
N ILE A 367 -0.96 23.13 36.49
CA ILE A 367 -2.05 22.86 35.54
C ILE A 367 -3.36 22.91 36.36
N PRO A 368 -4.16 24.00 36.31
CA PRO A 368 -5.46 24.05 37.00
C PRO A 368 -6.56 23.44 36.11
N GLU A 369 -7.14 22.30 36.49
CA GLU A 369 -8.37 22.11 37.30
C GLU A 369 -9.66 22.59 36.58
N SER A 370 -10.45 21.68 36.00
CA SER A 370 -11.34 20.78 36.75
C SER A 370 -11.79 19.61 35.89
N ASN A 371 -12.11 18.49 36.54
CA ASN A 371 -12.44 17.16 36.00
C ASN A 371 -11.23 16.38 35.49
N TRP A 372 -10.34 16.02 36.42
CA TRP A 372 -9.31 15.02 36.15
C TRP A 372 -9.35 14.02 37.29
N ASN A 373 -9.60 12.74 36.95
CA ASN A 373 -9.30 11.64 37.86
C ASN A 373 -7.82 11.25 37.67
N THR A 374 -7.05 11.29 38.74
CA THR A 374 -5.69 10.76 38.80
C THR A 374 -5.75 9.24 38.94
N LEU A 375 -5.11 8.50 38.02
CA LEU A 375 -4.69 7.13 38.30
C LEU A 375 -3.31 7.20 38.98
N ASP A 376 -3.25 6.93 40.28
CA ASP A 376 -1.98 6.81 41.03
C ASP A 376 -1.24 5.54 40.58
N CYS A 377 -0.45 5.64 39.50
CA CYS A 377 0.61 4.66 39.26
C CYS A 377 1.81 5.12 40.09
N ASN A 378 2.16 4.40 41.17
CA ASN A 378 3.24 4.73 42.11
C ASN A 378 4.67 4.59 41.52
N SER A 379 4.86 4.78 40.21
CA SER A 379 6.13 4.52 39.53
C SER A 379 6.31 5.31 38.24
N ASP A 380 7.57 5.56 37.88
CA ASP A 380 7.96 6.30 36.67
C ASP A 380 7.54 5.58 35.38
N ILE A 381 6.79 6.25 34.52
CA ILE A 381 6.43 5.75 33.18
C ILE A 381 7.51 6.16 32.17
N THR A 382 8.07 5.19 31.46
CA THR A 382 9.01 5.42 30.35
C THR A 382 8.32 5.15 29.01
N VAL A 383 8.42 6.11 28.07
CA VAL A 383 7.89 6.00 26.70
C VAL A 383 9.04 5.98 25.70
N THR A 384 9.10 4.95 24.85
CA THR A 384 10.11 4.84 23.78
C THR A 384 9.44 4.70 22.41
N THR A 385 10.01 5.33 21.38
CA THR A 385 9.51 5.27 19.99
C THR A 385 10.55 4.60 19.07
N GLY A 386 10.10 3.82 18.08
CA GLY A 386 10.96 3.23 17.04
C GLY A 386 10.98 1.70 17.03
N ALA A 387 12.09 1.10 16.59
CA ALA A 387 12.36 -0.31 16.85
C ALA A 387 12.55 -0.42 18.36
N CYS A 388 11.44 -0.58 19.09
CA CYS A 388 11.52 -1.14 20.42
C CYS A 388 12.45 -2.33 20.27
N GLN A 389 13.56 -2.35 20.99
CA GLN A 389 14.16 -3.64 21.24
C GLN A 389 13.01 -4.43 21.84
N ALA A 390 12.47 -5.41 21.09
CA ALA A 390 11.63 -6.45 21.70
C ALA A 390 12.37 -6.80 22.97
N PRO A 391 11.76 -6.60 24.16
CA PRO A 391 12.46 -6.32 25.40
C PRO A 391 13.72 -7.15 25.40
N GLY A 392 14.87 -6.49 25.16
CA GLY A 392 16.14 -7.18 25.18
C GLY A 392 16.13 -7.86 26.53
N ILE A 393 16.17 -9.19 26.54
CA ILE A 393 15.82 -9.94 27.75
C ILE A 393 16.83 -9.52 28.81
N ASP A 394 16.41 -8.60 29.68
CA ASP A 394 17.07 -8.40 30.94
C ASP A 394 16.79 -9.68 31.71
N CYS A 395 17.82 -10.51 31.85
CA CYS A 395 17.78 -11.66 32.72
C CYS A 395 17.83 -11.15 34.18
N GLY A 396 16.85 -10.33 34.56
CA GLY A 396 16.49 -10.13 35.94
C GLY A 396 16.16 -11.48 36.58
N GLN A 397 16.22 -11.53 37.92
CA GLN A 397 16.14 -12.77 38.70
C GLN A 397 15.07 -13.74 38.14
N PRO A 398 15.41 -15.01 37.90
CA PRO A 398 14.55 -15.95 37.18
C PRO A 398 13.18 -16.07 37.86
N GLN A 399 12.09 -15.93 37.08
CA GLN A 399 10.75 -16.25 37.61
C GLN A 399 10.74 -17.70 38.08
N LEU A 400 10.33 -17.90 39.33
CA LEU A 400 10.31 -19.21 39.96
C LEU A 400 9.00 -19.92 39.62
N ALA A 401 9.07 -21.14 39.08
CA ALA A 401 7.96 -22.07 39.09
C ALA A 401 7.47 -22.25 40.54
N ARG A 402 6.15 -22.29 40.75
CA ARG A 402 5.57 -22.44 42.10
C ARG A 402 4.42 -23.42 42.09
N ALA A 403 4.52 -24.50 42.86
CA ALA A 403 3.38 -25.35 43.17
C ALA A 403 2.59 -24.69 44.30
N THR A 404 1.32 -24.36 44.07
CA THR A 404 0.51 -23.55 44.99
C THR A 404 -0.41 -24.39 45.86
N SER A 405 -1.06 -25.40 45.29
CA SER A 405 -1.89 -26.32 46.07
C SER A 405 -1.98 -27.69 45.41
N MET A 406 -2.23 -28.70 46.23
CA MET A 406 -2.55 -30.05 45.78
C MET A 406 -3.59 -30.64 46.72
N THR A 407 -4.70 -31.13 46.17
CA THR A 407 -5.82 -31.72 46.91
C THR A 407 -6.36 -32.95 46.18
N VAL A 408 -7.15 -33.78 46.85
CA VAL A 408 -7.85 -34.93 46.25
C VAL A 408 -9.36 -34.70 46.32
N SER A 409 -10.11 -35.15 45.32
CA SER A 409 -11.57 -34.99 45.24
C SER A 409 -12.31 -35.66 46.40
N SER A 410 -11.79 -36.79 46.89
CA SER A 410 -12.35 -37.62 47.97
C SER A 410 -11.34 -38.71 48.36
N PRO A 411 -11.48 -39.36 49.53
CA PRO A 411 -10.66 -40.53 49.88
C PRO A 411 -10.95 -41.74 48.99
N LEU A 412 -9.94 -42.61 48.81
CA LEU A 412 -10.12 -43.90 48.15
C LEU A 412 -10.87 -44.88 49.07
N GLY A 413 -11.79 -45.66 48.52
CA GLY A 413 -12.51 -46.67 49.28
C GLY A 413 -13.32 -47.64 48.43
N PRO A 414 -13.98 -48.63 49.05
CA PRO A 414 -14.64 -49.74 48.34
C PRO A 414 -15.71 -49.32 47.32
N ASN A 415 -16.32 -48.15 47.51
CA ASN A 415 -17.36 -47.59 46.63
C ASN A 415 -16.83 -46.43 45.76
N ASN A 416 -15.54 -46.11 45.84
CA ASN A 416 -14.90 -44.98 45.15
C ASN A 416 -13.47 -45.37 44.72
N CYS A 417 -13.39 -46.18 43.66
CA CYS A 417 -12.16 -46.82 43.20
C CYS A 417 -11.20 -45.92 42.42
N SER A 418 -11.62 -44.69 42.09
CA SER A 418 -10.81 -43.73 41.35
C SER A 418 -11.12 -42.32 41.82
N VAL A 419 -10.08 -41.58 42.19
CA VAL A 419 -10.18 -40.19 42.64
C VAL A 419 -9.46 -39.26 41.67
N THR A 420 -9.73 -37.96 41.78
CA THR A 420 -9.04 -36.93 41.00
C THR A 420 -8.12 -36.12 41.90
N LEU A 421 -6.86 -35.99 41.52
CA LEU A 421 -5.93 -35.04 42.11
C LEU A 421 -6.10 -33.68 41.45
N LYS A 422 -6.34 -32.65 42.25
CA LYS A 422 -6.42 -31.26 41.78
C LYS A 422 -5.18 -30.52 42.22
N GLY A 423 -4.43 -30.00 41.27
CA GLY A 423 -3.20 -29.26 41.50
C GLY A 423 -3.28 -27.86 40.91
N THR A 424 -2.78 -26.86 41.61
CA THR A 424 -2.60 -25.52 41.08
C THR A 424 -1.15 -25.08 41.22
N GLY A 425 -0.68 -24.29 40.27
CA GLY A 425 0.66 -23.71 40.33
C GLY A 425 0.90 -22.70 39.22
N TYR A 426 2.01 -21.97 39.30
CA TYR A 426 2.46 -20.99 38.31
C TYR A 426 3.62 -21.57 37.49
N GLY A 427 3.41 -21.74 36.19
CA GLY A 427 4.41 -22.33 35.27
C GLY A 427 3.85 -22.65 33.89
N THR A 428 4.60 -23.40 33.10
CA THR A 428 4.21 -23.85 31.74
C THR A 428 4.08 -25.37 31.64
N GLY A 429 4.74 -26.12 32.52
CA GLY A 429 4.63 -27.58 32.59
C GLY A 429 4.20 -28.03 33.98
N TYR A 430 3.29 -29.01 34.01
CA TYR A 430 2.75 -29.59 35.23
C TYR A 430 2.80 -31.10 35.10
N THR A 431 3.32 -31.79 36.10
CA THR A 431 3.42 -33.26 36.10
C THR A 431 3.06 -33.81 37.47
N PHE A 432 2.03 -34.64 37.56
CA PHE A 432 1.80 -35.52 38.70
C PHE A 432 2.58 -36.82 38.52
N THR A 433 3.25 -37.27 39.57
CA THR A 433 3.80 -38.62 39.69
C THR A 433 3.31 -39.30 40.96
N GLY A 434 3.21 -40.63 40.98
CA GLY A 434 2.75 -41.37 42.14
C GLY A 434 3.01 -42.88 42.08
N PRO A 435 2.47 -43.64 43.04
CA PRO A 435 2.58 -45.10 43.11
C PRO A 435 2.11 -45.81 41.83
N GLY A 436 2.60 -47.02 41.61
CA GLY A 436 2.20 -47.85 40.46
C GLY A 436 2.64 -47.30 39.10
N GLY A 437 3.56 -46.33 39.07
CA GLY A 437 4.00 -45.67 37.84
C GLY A 437 3.01 -44.62 37.32
N TYR A 438 2.12 -44.13 38.18
CA TYR A 438 1.17 -43.08 37.81
C TYR A 438 1.90 -41.82 37.35
N VAL A 439 1.61 -41.37 36.13
CA VAL A 439 2.09 -40.10 35.57
C VAL A 439 0.95 -39.41 34.85
N PHE A 440 0.73 -38.14 35.16
CA PHE A 440 -0.17 -37.27 34.40
C PHE A 440 0.51 -35.93 34.16
N SER A 441 0.54 -35.45 32.93
CA SER A 441 1.18 -34.17 32.61
C SER A 441 0.28 -33.27 31.78
N ALA A 442 0.48 -31.96 31.95
CA ALA A 442 -0.16 -30.91 31.17
C ALA A 442 0.87 -29.83 30.85
N VAL A 443 0.80 -29.28 29.63
CA VAL A 443 1.70 -28.23 29.16
C VAL A 443 0.87 -27.11 28.55
N TYR A 444 1.19 -25.87 28.93
CA TYR A 444 0.51 -24.67 28.46
C TYR A 444 1.47 -23.82 27.62
N ARG A 445 0.93 -23.21 26.55
CA ARG A 445 1.71 -22.39 25.61
C ARG A 445 2.16 -21.04 26.20
N GLN A 446 1.45 -20.56 27.22
CA GLN A 446 1.73 -19.31 27.92
C GLN A 446 1.97 -19.60 29.40
N VAL A 447 2.94 -18.94 30.01
CA VAL A 447 3.16 -18.99 31.46
C VAL A 447 1.95 -18.41 32.18
N GLY A 448 1.50 -19.07 33.25
CA GLY A 448 0.36 -18.61 34.02
C GLY A 448 0.05 -19.52 35.20
N SER A 449 -0.98 -19.16 35.95
CA SER A 449 -1.52 -19.98 37.03
C SER A 449 -2.62 -20.88 36.49
N TYR A 450 -2.36 -22.18 36.44
CA TYR A 450 -3.31 -23.16 35.93
C TYR A 450 -3.73 -24.17 37.00
N ALA A 451 -4.98 -24.60 36.91
CA ALA A 451 -5.51 -25.74 37.67
C ALA A 451 -5.53 -26.98 36.78
N ILE A 452 -4.89 -28.05 37.23
CA ILE A 452 -4.83 -29.33 36.51
C ILE A 452 -5.49 -30.43 37.33
N ASN A 453 -6.16 -31.35 36.63
CA ASN A 453 -6.86 -32.48 37.20
C ASN A 453 -6.18 -33.78 36.77
N GLY A 454 -5.45 -34.42 37.67
CA GLY A 454 -4.90 -35.77 37.49
C GLY A 454 -6.00 -36.80 37.71
N LEU A 455 -6.43 -37.44 36.63
CA LEU A 455 -7.53 -38.41 36.62
C LEU A 455 -7.02 -39.83 36.88
N ASN A 456 -7.90 -40.74 37.30
CA ASN A 456 -7.62 -42.17 37.44
C ASN A 456 -6.56 -42.52 38.52
N VAL A 457 -6.61 -41.82 39.64
CA VAL A 457 -5.80 -42.14 40.82
C VAL A 457 -6.46 -43.28 41.60
N THR A 458 -5.85 -44.47 41.58
CA THR A 458 -6.46 -45.70 42.11
C THR A 458 -5.71 -46.34 43.28
N GLN A 459 -4.47 -45.91 43.53
CA GLN A 459 -3.62 -46.44 44.60
C GLN A 459 -3.40 -45.38 45.69
N PRO A 460 -3.56 -45.72 46.99
CA PRO A 460 -3.15 -44.84 48.06
C PRO A 460 -1.62 -44.70 48.08
N GLY A 461 -1.13 -43.56 48.56
CA GLY A 461 0.29 -43.25 48.65
C GLY A 461 0.59 -41.79 48.36
N THR A 462 1.88 -41.44 48.35
CA THR A 462 2.33 -40.06 48.13
C THR A 462 2.39 -39.76 46.65
N TYR A 463 1.65 -38.73 46.23
CA TYR A 463 1.71 -38.17 44.88
C TYR A 463 2.46 -36.84 44.91
N THR A 464 3.20 -36.55 43.85
CA THR A 464 4.01 -35.34 43.71
C THR A 464 3.54 -34.55 42.49
N LEU A 465 3.18 -33.29 42.68
CA LEU A 465 3.04 -32.31 41.62
C LEU A 465 4.38 -31.62 41.40
N LYS A 466 4.95 -31.73 40.21
CA LYS A 466 6.08 -30.93 39.73
C LYS A 466 5.55 -29.85 38.78
N VAL A 467 5.87 -28.59 39.07
CA VAL A 467 5.61 -27.46 38.17
C VAL A 467 6.96 -27.01 37.61
N THR A 468 7.04 -26.81 36.30
CA THR A 468 8.22 -26.34 35.59
C THR A 468 7.92 -25.07 34.83
N TYR A 469 8.91 -24.18 34.80
CA TYR A 469 8.92 -22.99 33.96
C TYR A 469 10.28 -22.93 33.27
N SER A 470 10.24 -22.76 31.95
CA SER A 470 11.44 -22.47 31.16
C SER A 470 11.23 -21.10 30.53
N ASP A 471 12.15 -20.18 30.79
CA ASP A 471 12.11 -18.85 30.19
C ASP A 471 12.65 -18.86 28.75
N ALA A 472 12.50 -17.71 28.08
CA ALA A 472 13.01 -17.51 26.72
C ALA A 472 14.56 -17.50 26.62
N CYS A 473 15.27 -17.54 27.76
CA CYS A 473 16.72 -17.63 27.87
C CYS A 473 17.22 -19.07 28.11
N GLY A 474 16.32 -20.05 28.17
CA GLY A 474 16.65 -21.45 28.41
C GLY A 474 16.93 -21.80 29.88
N GLN A 475 16.73 -20.86 30.81
CA GLN A 475 16.78 -21.17 32.25
C GLN A 475 15.49 -21.89 32.64
N SER A 476 15.62 -22.98 33.37
CA SER A 476 14.47 -23.77 33.83
C SER A 476 14.42 -23.82 35.35
N THR A 477 13.32 -23.35 35.92
CA THR A 477 13.02 -23.47 37.35
C THR A 477 11.94 -24.53 37.55
N SER A 478 12.00 -25.23 38.68
CA SER A 478 10.95 -26.19 39.04
C SER A 478 10.68 -26.17 40.52
N ASP A 479 9.42 -26.35 40.88
CA ASP A 479 8.96 -26.49 42.26
C ASP A 479 8.07 -27.73 42.37
N THR A 480 8.05 -28.33 43.55
CA THR A 480 7.33 -29.58 43.79
C THR A 480 6.51 -29.50 45.06
N MET A 481 5.30 -30.03 45.01
CA MET A 481 4.43 -30.20 46.16
C MET A 481 3.95 -31.64 46.23
N THR A 482 3.88 -32.22 47.43
CA THR A 482 3.42 -33.58 47.64
C THR A 482 2.08 -33.62 48.36
N TYR A 483 1.29 -34.66 48.09
CA TYR A 483 0.03 -34.93 48.76
C TYR A 483 -0.10 -36.42 49.04
N LEU A 484 -0.46 -36.78 50.27
CA LEU A 484 -0.72 -38.15 50.66
C LEU A 484 -2.18 -38.51 50.37
N VAL A 485 -2.40 -39.36 49.37
CA VAL A 485 -3.73 -39.94 49.11
C VAL A 485 -3.95 -41.11 50.05
N THR A 486 -4.93 -41.00 50.94
CA THR A 486 -5.29 -42.00 51.94
C THR A 486 -6.51 -42.82 51.51
N GLY A 487 -6.70 -43.99 52.13
CA GLY A 487 -7.80 -44.91 51.85
C GLY A 487 -7.33 -46.33 51.52
N SER A 488 -8.23 -47.14 50.96
CA SER A 488 -7.93 -48.50 50.52
C SER A 488 -8.08 -48.59 49.00
N ALA A 489 -7.09 -49.18 48.32
CA ALA A 489 -7.26 -49.54 46.92
C ALA A 489 -8.43 -50.51 46.77
N CYS A 490 -9.23 -50.37 45.72
CA CYS A 490 -10.20 -51.40 45.37
C CYS A 490 -9.43 -52.69 45.04
N ARG A 491 -9.81 -53.79 45.70
CA ARG A 491 -9.27 -55.12 45.43
C ARG A 491 -9.80 -55.66 44.11
#